data_AF-A0ABD5PIY4-F1
#
_entry.id   AF-A0ABD5PIY4-F1
#
_cell.length_a   1.000
_cell.length_b   1.000
_cell.length_c   1.000
_cell.angle_alpha   90.00
_cell.angle_beta   90.00
_cell.angle_gamma   90.00
#
_symmetry.space_group_name_H-M   'P 1'
#
loop_
_entity.id
_entity.type
_entity.pdbx_description
1 polymer ?
#
loop_
_entity_poly.entity_id
_entity_poly.type
_entity_poly.pdbx_seq_one_letter_code
_entity_poly.pdbx_strand_id
1 'polypeptide(L)'
;MNIRQVVPKDAIPSVDDPAFGTAYFGDGNDDVIDVKTTPTKSHPVCILDYHKIVNDVLDRGDETVLIAVIWCPLCGSGVVND
;
A
#
# COMPACT_ATOMS: atom_id res chain seq x y z
N MET A 1 32.13 4.41 10.78
CA MET A 1 31.31 3.37 10.11
C MET A 1 31.46 3.58 8.61
N ASN A 2 32.19 2.73 7.91
CA ASN A 2 32.28 2.81 6.44
C ASN A 2 31.24 1.85 5.86
N ILE A 3 30.16 2.40 5.30
CA ILE A 3 29.12 1.60 4.63
C ILE A 3 29.72 1.09 3.32
N ARG A 4 29.88 -0.24 3.21
CA ARG A 4 30.52 -0.91 2.06
C ARG A 4 29.55 -1.41 1.01
N GLN A 5 28.28 -1.59 1.36
CA GLN A 5 27.26 -2.12 0.47
C GLN A 5 25.92 -1.49 0.81
N VAL A 6 25.33 -0.82 -0.16
CA VAL A 6 23.97 -0.28 -0.08
C VAL A 6 23.11 -0.97 -1.13
N VAL A 7 21.84 -1.14 -0.79
CA VAL A 7 20.84 -1.54 -1.77
C VAL A 7 20.73 -0.41 -2.82
N PRO A 8 20.59 -0.73 -4.12
CA PRO A 8 20.40 0.28 -5.16
C PRO A 8 19.22 1.21 -4.85
N LYS A 9 19.27 2.41 -5.41
CA LYS A 9 18.11 3.31 -5.41
C LYS A 9 16.92 2.57 -6.04
N ASP A 10 15.73 2.74 -5.45
CA ASP A 10 14.45 2.19 -5.93
C ASP A 10 14.36 0.64 -5.93
N ALA A 11 15.17 -0.04 -5.10
CA ALA A 11 15.12 -1.49 -4.96
C ALA A 11 13.91 -2.04 -4.17
N ILE A 12 13.03 -1.16 -3.69
CA ILE A 12 11.75 -1.52 -3.07
C ILE A 12 10.68 -1.05 -4.05
N PRO A 13 10.13 -1.95 -4.89
CA PRO A 13 9.17 -1.56 -5.91
C PRO A 13 7.80 -1.28 -5.29
N SER A 14 7.14 -0.23 -5.78
CA SER A 14 5.71 -0.01 -5.51
C SER A 14 4.87 -1.12 -6.13
N VAL A 15 3.64 -1.25 -5.65
CA VAL A 15 2.58 -1.97 -6.37
C VAL A 15 1.85 -0.94 -7.24
N ASP A 16 1.99 -1.07 -8.56
CA ASP A 16 1.41 -0.09 -9.50
C ASP A 16 0.08 -0.54 -10.11
N ASP A 17 -0.25 -1.83 -10.05
CA ASP A 17 -1.49 -2.42 -10.55
C ASP A 17 -2.05 -3.42 -9.51
N PRO A 18 -2.60 -2.92 -8.39
CA PRO A 18 -3.10 -3.77 -7.32
C PRO A 18 -4.40 -4.48 -7.73
N ALA A 19 -4.46 -5.79 -7.49
CA ALA A 19 -5.68 -6.58 -7.65
C ALA A 19 -6.33 -6.84 -6.29
N PHE A 20 -7.65 -6.61 -6.21
CA PHE A 20 -8.44 -6.85 -5.00
C PHE A 20 -9.37 -8.04 -5.18
N GLY A 21 -9.50 -8.84 -4.13
CA GLY A 21 -10.41 -9.97 -4.06
C GLY A 21 -11.29 -9.90 -2.81
N THR A 22 -12.29 -10.78 -2.75
CA THR A 22 -13.18 -10.89 -1.57
C THR A 22 -12.60 -11.80 -0.47
N ALA A 23 -11.52 -12.53 -0.77
CA ALA A 23 -10.80 -13.36 0.18
C ALA A 23 -9.43 -12.76 0.46
N TYR A 24 -9.01 -12.82 1.72
CA TYR A 24 -7.68 -12.42 2.17
C TYR A 24 -6.87 -13.67 2.53
N PHE A 25 -5.58 -13.67 2.17
CA PHE A 25 -4.69 -14.83 2.37
C PHE A 25 -4.05 -14.88 3.76
N GLY A 26 -4.05 -13.76 4.50
CA GLY A 26 -3.45 -13.63 5.82
C GLY A 26 -4.42 -13.89 6.96
N ASP A 27 -4.07 -13.37 8.15
CA ASP A 27 -4.92 -13.48 9.33
C ASP A 27 -6.01 -12.38 9.31
N GLY A 28 -7.23 -12.71 9.75
CA GLY A 28 -8.34 -11.75 9.76
C GLY A 28 -8.15 -10.56 10.71
N ASN A 29 -7.15 -10.62 11.60
CA ASN A 29 -6.76 -9.54 12.51
C ASN A 29 -5.50 -8.78 12.07
N ASP A 30 -4.98 -9.03 10.86
CA ASP A 30 -3.85 -8.26 10.34
C ASP A 30 -4.20 -6.77 10.24
N ASP A 31 -3.23 -5.90 10.54
CA ASP A 31 -3.40 -4.46 10.38
C ASP A 31 -3.58 -4.09 8.91
N VAL A 32 -4.53 -3.21 8.62
CA VAL A 32 -4.84 -2.74 7.26
C VAL A 32 -4.97 -1.22 7.24
N ILE A 33 -4.61 -0.60 6.12
CA ILE A 33 -5.02 0.76 5.78
C ILE A 33 -6.26 0.67 4.88
N ASP A 34 -7.40 1.04 5.45
CA ASP A 34 -8.67 1.08 4.71
C ASP A 34 -8.87 2.41 4.01
N VAL A 35 -9.09 2.34 2.70
CA VAL A 35 -9.60 3.45 1.91
C VAL A 35 -11.11 3.27 1.78
N LYS A 36 -11.87 4.18 2.38
CA LYS A 36 -13.34 4.10 2.48
C LYS A 36 -14.02 4.44 1.15
N THR A 37 -14.02 3.48 0.23
CA THR A 37 -14.78 3.47 -1.01
C THR A 37 -15.97 2.51 -0.93
N THR A 38 -16.74 2.36 -2.01
CA THR A 38 -17.78 1.32 -2.11
C THR A 38 -17.52 0.47 -3.36
N PRO A 39 -16.98 -0.76 -3.22
CA PRO A 39 -16.59 -1.44 -1.97
C PRO A 39 -15.34 -0.81 -1.31
N THR A 40 -15.16 -0.98 0.00
CA THR A 40 -13.94 -0.57 0.72
C THR A 40 -12.74 -1.32 0.14
N LYS A 41 -11.66 -0.60 -0.12
CA LYS A 41 -10.38 -1.19 -0.49
C LYS A 41 -9.44 -1.22 0.72
N SER A 42 -9.11 -2.41 1.17
CA SER A 42 -8.20 -2.65 2.29
C SER A 42 -6.79 -2.94 1.79
N HIS A 43 -5.80 -2.26 2.37
CA HIS A 43 -4.38 -2.41 2.01
C HIS A 43 -3.63 -3.00 3.20
N PRO A 44 -3.37 -4.33 3.22
CA PRO A 44 -2.73 -4.99 4.35
C PRO A 44 -1.31 -4.48 4.62
N VAL A 45 -1.01 -4.21 5.89
CA VAL A 45 0.31 -3.77 6.33
C VAL A 45 1.37 -4.80 5.97
N CYS A 46 1.05 -6.10 6.01
CA CYS A 46 2.00 -7.15 5.64
C CYS A 46 2.45 -7.06 4.17
N ILE A 47 1.63 -6.54 3.25
CA ILE A 47 2.03 -6.27 1.86
C ILE A 47 2.81 -4.95 1.80
N LEU A 48 2.32 -3.93 2.52
CA LEU A 48 2.94 -2.61 2.58
C LEU A 48 4.33 -2.63 3.22
N ASP A 49 4.64 -3.57 4.10
CA ASP A 49 5.98 -3.75 4.68
C ASP A 49 7.03 -4.06 3.60
N TYR A 50 6.62 -4.78 2.54
CA TYR A 50 7.49 -5.12 1.42
C TYR A 50 7.52 -4.06 0.32
N HIS A 51 6.39 -3.39 0.06
CA HIS A 51 6.25 -2.50 -1.09
C HIS A 51 6.26 -1.02 -0.74
N LYS A 52 5.89 -0.67 0.49
CA LYS A 52 5.81 0.68 1.08
C LYS A 52 4.87 1.67 0.38
N ILE A 53 4.57 1.47 -0.89
CA ILE A 53 3.72 2.31 -1.72
C ILE A 53 2.84 1.38 -2.57
N VAL A 54 1.55 1.64 -2.56
CA VAL A 54 0.58 1.09 -3.52
C VAL A 54 -0.04 2.28 -4.26
N ASN A 55 0.14 2.31 -5.57
CA ASN A 55 -0.54 3.25 -6.44
C ASN A 55 -1.85 2.59 -6.87
N ASP A 56 -2.98 3.10 -6.38
CA ASP A 56 -4.31 2.51 -6.60
C ASP A 56 -5.22 3.51 -7.33
N VAL A 57 -6.25 2.96 -7.97
CA VAL A 57 -7.25 3.71 -8.72
C VAL A 57 -8.61 3.50 -8.05
N LEU A 58 -9.24 4.60 -7.63
CA LEU A 58 -10.56 4.56 -7.02
C LEU A 58 -11.62 5.07 -8.00
N ASP A 59 -12.74 4.36 -8.08
CA ASP A 59 -13.94 4.84 -8.74
C ASP A 59 -14.82 5.57 -7.71
N ARG A 60 -15.06 6.87 -7.96
CA ARG A 60 -15.91 7.73 -7.11
C ARG A 60 -17.09 8.25 -7.92
N GLY A 61 -18.01 7.35 -8.26
CA GLY A 61 -19.13 7.66 -9.16
C GLY A 61 -18.63 7.75 -10.61
N ASP A 62 -18.74 8.93 -11.22
CA ASP A 62 -18.29 9.18 -12.60
C ASP A 62 -16.83 9.65 -12.70
N GLU A 63 -16.13 9.77 -11.56
CA GLU A 63 -14.75 10.24 -11.48
C GLU A 63 -13.79 9.10 -11.10
N THR A 64 -12.65 9.08 -11.77
CA THR A 64 -11.51 8.23 -11.41
C THR A 64 -10.50 9.06 -10.63
N VAL A 65 -10.15 8.60 -9.43
CA VAL A 65 -9.17 9.25 -8.56
C VAL A 65 -7.96 8.33 -8.40
N LEU A 66 -6.77 8.84 -8.71
CA LEU A 66 -5.52 8.15 -8.46
C LEU A 66 -5.13 8.41 -7.01
N ILE A 67 -4.76 7.37 -6.27
CA ILE A 67 -4.24 7.53 -4.91
C ILE A 67 -2.92 6.81 -4.75
N ALA A 68 -2.12 7.30 -3.79
CA ALA A 68 -0.97 6.60 -3.27
C ALA A 68 -1.21 6.24 -1.80
N VAL A 69 -1.25 4.95 -1.49
CA VAL A 69 -1.22 4.44 -0.11
C VAL A 69 0.22 4.21 0.28
N ILE A 70 0.71 5.02 1.21
CA ILE A 70 2.12 5.06 1.61
C ILE A 70 2.25 4.57 3.05
N TRP A 71 3.22 3.70 3.30
CA TRP A 71 3.51 3.10 4.60
C TRP A 71 4.98 3.24 4.96
N CYS A 72 5.23 3.67 6.19
CA CYS A 72 6.56 3.64 6.78
C CYS A 72 6.64 2.51 7.83
N PRO A 73 7.30 1.38 7.53
CA PRO A 73 7.43 0.28 8.49
C PRO A 73 8.31 0.64 9.70
N LEU A 74 9.12 1.68 9.58
CA LEU A 74 9.99 2.14 10.68
C LEU A 74 9.24 3.01 11.69
N CYS A 75 8.21 3.72 11.24
CA CYS A 75 7.42 4.62 12.09
C CYS A 75 6.08 4.02 12.51
N GLY A 76 5.62 2.97 11.83
CA GLY A 76 4.29 2.41 12.03
C GLY A 76 3.17 3.38 11.61
N SER A 77 3.40 4.18 10.55
CA SER A 77 2.48 5.23 10.12
C SER A 77 2.20 5.15 8.62
N GLY A 78 0.97 5.45 8.22
CA GLY A 78 0.56 5.51 6.82
C GLY A 78 -0.10 6.83 6.43
N VAL A 79 0.01 7.18 5.15
CA VAL A 79 -0.65 8.33 4.52
C VAL A 79 -1.33 7.84 3.24
N VAL A 80 -2.56 8.32 3.02
CA VAL A 80 -3.25 8.18 1.74
C VAL A 80 -3.31 9.56 1.10
N ASN A 81 -2.81 9.68 -0.11
CA ASN A 81 -2.81 10.93 -0.87
C ASN A 81 -3.48 10.72 -2.23
N ASP A 82 -4.34 11.64 -2.64
CA ASP A 82 -4.99 11.74 -3.95
C ASP A 82 -4.31 12.75 -4.90
#